data_AF-A0A8T3X810-F1
#
_entry.id   AF-A0A8T3X810-F1
#
_cell.length_a   1.000
_cell.length_b   1.000
_cell.length_c   1.000
_cell.angle_alpha   90.00
_cell.angle_beta   90.00
_cell.angle_gamma   90.00
#
_symmetry.space_group_name_H-M   'P 1'
#
loop_
_entity.id
_entity.type
_entity.pdbx_description
1 polymer ?
#
loop_
_entity_poly.entity_id
_entity_poly.type
_entity_poly.pdbx_seq_one_letter_code
_entity_poly.pdbx_strand_id
1 'polypeptide(L)'
;MVSIERWVCNACSKKWIYPIDTCIYCRGKITKQVGTRTKVVGVTKVFVPSPLHPIIPYHVLMLQDEHGNKMPKKTIKSYAVGDSYEDKPSSETNTVAIVKVKYDFEEAVKEALWLIGGLSIGKNTKILIKPNISLPGASYLGICTNEKVLDGLLAVLKEKGVPPGNIMVAEQSFFVPLEKAAEKSGTLEILKKYGLPLTDISKGAFIEKKEREFFFSIAKIVYDADIIINLPVIKTDMVLGLDGAFENLTRFLAKENFESYARDRKKAVQALAVLPKVLPQMVILGDGTIGMQGNGPGEFGEPGFFNMLFGARNPVAHDTVVAEVLCLPTIPYVDLAGKLGVGEHDLKRINVVGNELDSVKRDIKQPIGSKLIKRLE
;
A
#
# COMPACT_ATOMS: atom_id res chain seq x y z
N MET A 1 -14.49 -9.02 -4.19
CA MET A 1 -15.33 -9.45 -5.31
C MET A 1 -14.87 -8.59 -6.47
N VAL A 2 -14.71 -9.12 -7.69
CA VAL A 2 -14.44 -8.24 -8.84
C VAL A 2 -15.74 -7.50 -9.13
N SER A 3 -15.90 -6.34 -8.52
CA SER A 3 -17.07 -5.50 -8.71
C SER A 3 -16.84 -4.56 -9.87
N ILE A 4 -17.86 -4.39 -10.70
CA ILE A 4 -17.88 -3.33 -11.71
C ILE A 4 -18.79 -2.23 -11.19
N GLU A 5 -18.19 -1.12 -10.75
CA GLU A 5 -18.92 0.02 -10.22
C GLU A 5 -19.23 1.04 -11.32
N ARG A 6 -20.48 1.51 -11.38
CA ARG A 6 -20.91 2.58 -12.30
C ARG A 6 -21.74 3.61 -11.57
N TRP A 7 -21.45 4.87 -11.84
CA TRP A 7 -22.29 5.98 -11.44
C TRP A 7 -23.33 6.16 -12.53
N VAL A 8 -24.61 6.01 -12.21
CA VAL A 8 -25.71 6.00 -13.19
C VAL A 8 -26.62 7.18 -12.93
N CYS A 9 -26.93 7.95 -13.98
CA CYS A 9 -27.92 9.01 -13.87
C CYS A 9 -29.33 8.44 -13.86
N ASN A 10 -30.12 8.81 -12.85
CA ASN A 10 -31.49 8.32 -12.70
C ASN A 10 -32.46 8.86 -13.78
N ALA A 11 -32.10 9.98 -14.44
CA ALA A 11 -32.97 10.64 -15.43
C ALA A 11 -32.67 10.23 -16.88
N CYS A 12 -31.39 10.10 -17.25
CA CYS A 12 -31.00 9.82 -18.63
C CYS A 12 -30.23 8.49 -18.81
N SER A 13 -30.09 7.70 -17.74
CA SER A 13 -29.46 6.37 -17.72
C SER A 13 -28.01 6.31 -18.22
N LYS A 14 -27.37 7.47 -18.45
CA LYS A 14 -25.94 7.55 -18.75
C LYS A 14 -25.13 7.02 -17.56
N LYS A 15 -24.00 6.39 -17.87
CA LYS A 15 -23.13 5.71 -16.90
C LYS A 15 -21.73 6.30 -16.97
N TRP A 16 -21.09 6.45 -15.81
CA TRP A 16 -19.70 6.88 -15.66
C TRP A 16 -18.91 5.81 -14.91
N ILE A 17 -17.62 5.73 -15.24
CA ILE A 17 -16.66 4.78 -14.63
C ILE A 17 -15.90 5.40 -13.45
N TYR A 18 -16.22 6.65 -13.12
CA TYR A 18 -15.62 7.42 -12.04
C TYR A 18 -16.70 8.17 -11.25
N PRO A 19 -16.45 8.50 -9.97
CA PRO A 19 -17.41 9.22 -9.14
C PRO A 19 -17.80 10.57 -9.73
N ILE A 20 -19.10 10.84 -9.78
CA ILE A 20 -19.68 12.14 -10.08
C ILE A 20 -20.89 12.40 -9.19
N ASP A 21 -21.04 13.64 -8.71
CA ASP A 21 -22.14 14.01 -7.81
C ASP A 21 -23.44 14.31 -8.57
N THR A 22 -23.32 14.87 -9.78
CA THR A 22 -24.45 15.24 -10.63
C THR A 22 -24.18 14.88 -12.08
N CYS A 23 -25.25 14.53 -12.81
CA CYS A 23 -25.14 14.21 -14.23
C CYS A 23 -24.61 15.41 -15.03
N ILE A 24 -23.53 15.21 -15.77
CA ILE A 24 -22.89 16.24 -16.59
C ILE A 24 -23.85 16.78 -17.67
N TYR A 25 -24.79 15.95 -18.14
CA TYR A 25 -25.69 16.31 -19.25
C TYR A 25 -27.01 16.92 -18.77
N CYS A 26 -27.70 16.28 -17.82
CA CYS A 26 -29.05 16.70 -17.41
C CYS A 26 -29.13 17.21 -15.97
N ARG A 27 -27.99 17.31 -15.26
CA ARG A 27 -27.90 17.71 -13.84
C ARG A 27 -28.70 16.84 -12.86
N GLY A 28 -29.27 15.73 -13.34
CA GLY A 28 -30.02 14.78 -12.52
C GLY A 28 -29.15 14.06 -11.50
N LYS A 29 -29.81 13.49 -10.48
CA LYS A 29 -29.18 12.73 -9.40
C LYS A 29 -28.48 11.47 -9.94
N ILE A 30 -27.33 11.17 -9.34
CA ILE A 30 -26.51 10.00 -9.62
C ILE A 30 -26.71 8.95 -8.53
N THR A 31 -26.77 7.68 -8.93
CA THR A 31 -26.77 6.54 -8.03
C THR A 31 -25.59 5.62 -8.36
N LYS A 32 -24.90 5.12 -7.33
CA LYS A 32 -23.84 4.13 -7.49
C LYS A 32 -24.46 2.74 -7.71
N GLN A 33 -24.18 2.12 -8.85
CA GLN A 33 -24.53 0.75 -9.19
C GLN A 33 -23.29 -0.13 -9.03
N VAL A 34 -23.42 -1.25 -8.32
CA VAL A 34 -22.32 -2.18 -8.04
C VAL A 34 -22.69 -3.55 -8.59
N GLY A 35 -22.00 -4.00 -9.65
CA GLY A 35 -22.11 -5.36 -10.15
C GLY A 35 -21.32 -6.34 -9.29
N THR A 36 -21.86 -7.52 -9.05
CA THR A 36 -21.30 -8.54 -8.15
C THR A 36 -20.88 -9.81 -8.88
N ARG A 37 -21.41 -10.06 -10.08
CA ARG A 37 -21.15 -11.28 -10.86
C ARG A 37 -20.55 -10.91 -12.19
N THR A 38 -19.35 -11.41 -12.45
CA THR A 38 -18.61 -11.01 -13.63
C THR A 38 -18.33 -12.22 -14.52
N LYS A 39 -18.63 -12.08 -15.82
CA LYS A 39 -18.33 -13.09 -16.85
C LYS A 39 -17.43 -12.54 -17.93
N VAL A 40 -16.66 -13.41 -18.57
CA VAL A 40 -15.83 -13.09 -19.73
C VAL A 40 -16.72 -13.07 -20.98
N VAL A 41 -16.83 -11.91 -21.63
CA VAL A 41 -17.60 -11.73 -22.88
C VAL A 41 -16.73 -11.49 -24.11
N GLY A 42 -15.41 -11.41 -23.91
CA GLY A 42 -14.45 -11.28 -25.00
C GLY A 42 -13.04 -11.53 -24.49
N VAL A 43 -12.18 -12.07 -25.34
CA VAL A 43 -10.78 -12.37 -25.04
C VAL A 43 -9.94 -11.95 -26.24
N THR A 44 -8.86 -11.22 -25.99
CA THR A 44 -7.87 -10.88 -27.01
C THR A 44 -6.49 -11.23 -26.50
N LYS A 45 -5.76 -12.07 -27.24
CA LYS A 45 -4.37 -12.38 -26.94
C LYS A 45 -3.47 -11.31 -27.56
N VAL A 46 -2.59 -10.73 -26.75
CA VAL A 46 -1.70 -9.64 -27.13
C VAL A 46 -0.27 -10.18 -27.18
N PHE A 47 0.39 -9.95 -28.31
CA PHE A 47 1.78 -10.33 -28.59
C PHE A 47 2.71 -9.13 -28.72
N VAL A 48 2.17 -7.91 -28.63
CA VAL A 48 2.94 -6.68 -28.73
C VAL A 48 3.22 -6.17 -27.32
N PRO A 49 4.50 -6.07 -26.91
CA PRO A 49 4.84 -5.52 -25.62
C PRO A 49 4.57 -4.01 -25.63
N SER A 50 4.24 -3.45 -24.47
CA SER A 50 4.18 -2.00 -24.28
C SER A 50 5.15 -1.57 -23.19
N PRO A 51 5.55 -0.28 -23.13
CA PRO A 51 6.45 0.20 -22.08
C PRO A 51 5.94 -0.10 -20.66
N LEU A 52 4.62 -0.15 -20.46
CA LEU A 52 3.97 -0.47 -19.18
C LEU A 52 3.64 -1.96 -19.00
N HIS A 53 3.96 -2.80 -19.98
CA HIS A 53 3.69 -4.23 -19.95
C HIS A 53 4.63 -4.97 -20.93
N PRO A 54 5.89 -5.23 -20.52
CA PRO A 54 6.88 -5.86 -21.38
C PRO A 54 6.69 -7.37 -21.53
N ILE A 55 5.97 -8.02 -20.60
CA ILE A 55 5.79 -9.47 -20.59
C ILE A 55 4.69 -9.86 -21.58
N ILE A 56 5.04 -10.72 -22.54
CA ILE A 56 4.15 -11.24 -23.58
C ILE A 56 4.32 -12.76 -23.75
N PRO A 57 3.30 -13.48 -24.24
CA PRO A 57 1.95 -13.00 -24.52
C PRO A 57 1.09 -12.86 -23.25
N TYR A 58 0.10 -11.98 -23.29
CA TYR A 58 -0.94 -11.85 -22.26
C TYR A 58 -2.33 -11.76 -22.90
N HIS A 59 -3.39 -11.89 -22.10
CA HIS A 59 -4.77 -11.74 -22.53
C HIS A 59 -5.37 -10.44 -21.99
N VAL A 60 -6.21 -9.81 -22.80
CA VAL A 60 -7.13 -8.76 -22.39
C VAL A 60 -8.54 -9.37 -22.41
N LEU A 61 -9.13 -9.51 -21.24
CA LEU A 61 -10.52 -9.93 -21.08
C LEU A 61 -11.43 -8.72 -21.16
N MET A 62 -12.55 -8.86 -21.85
CA MET A 62 -13.70 -7.99 -21.67
C MET A 62 -14.62 -8.64 -20.66
N LEU A 63 -14.64 -8.09 -19.45
CA LEU A 63 -15.53 -8.53 -18.37
C LEU A 63 -16.88 -7.83 -18.49
N GLN A 64 -17.97 -8.52 -18.18
CA GLN A 64 -19.31 -7.94 -18.11
C GLN A 64 -20.02 -8.37 -16.81
N ASP A 65 -20.66 -7.41 -16.13
CA ASP A 65 -21.47 -7.67 -14.94
C ASP A 65 -22.94 -7.99 -15.27
N GLU A 66 -23.74 -8.31 -14.24
CA GLU A 66 -25.18 -8.58 -14.34
C GLU A 66 -26.01 -7.38 -14.85
N HIS A 67 -25.47 -6.16 -14.79
CA HIS A 67 -26.10 -4.94 -15.26
C HIS A 67 -25.64 -4.54 -16.68
N GLY A 68 -24.88 -5.41 -17.34
CA GLY A 68 -24.36 -5.22 -18.68
C GLY A 68 -23.15 -4.29 -18.77
N ASN A 69 -22.62 -3.81 -17.64
CA ASN A 69 -21.45 -2.94 -17.58
C ASN A 69 -20.19 -3.72 -17.96
N LYS A 70 -19.33 -3.12 -18.78
CA LYS A 70 -18.13 -3.78 -19.30
C LYS A 70 -16.85 -3.17 -18.76
N MET A 71 -15.84 -4.00 -18.47
CA MET A 71 -14.52 -3.56 -18.01
C MET A 71 -13.40 -4.40 -18.64
N PRO A 72 -12.34 -3.79 -19.18
CA PRO A 72 -11.17 -4.55 -19.61
C PRO A 72 -10.32 -5.00 -18.40
N LYS A 73 -9.83 -6.24 -18.42
CA LYS A 73 -8.89 -6.78 -17.43
C LYS A 73 -7.73 -7.49 -18.14
N LYS A 74 -6.50 -7.12 -17.80
CA LYS A 74 -5.29 -7.81 -18.29
C LYS A 74 -5.01 -9.02 -17.41
N THR A 75 -4.61 -10.13 -18.02
CA THR A 75 -4.30 -11.38 -17.34
C THR A 75 -3.31 -12.22 -18.16
N ILE A 76 -2.37 -12.91 -17.53
CA ILE A 76 -1.51 -13.94 -18.13
C ILE A 76 -2.22 -15.29 -18.19
N LYS A 77 -3.20 -15.52 -17.31
CA LYS A 77 -4.07 -16.71 -17.35
C LYS A 77 -4.93 -16.74 -18.62
N SER A 78 -5.22 -17.95 -19.09
CA SER A 78 -6.14 -18.18 -20.21
C SER A 78 -7.58 -18.29 -19.71
N TYR A 79 -8.52 -17.68 -20.45
CA TYR A 79 -9.96 -17.75 -20.21
C TYR A 79 -10.68 -17.95 -21.54
N ALA A 80 -11.86 -18.56 -21.51
CA ALA A 80 -12.80 -18.65 -22.61
C ALA A 80 -13.98 -17.68 -22.44
N VAL A 81 -14.65 -17.34 -23.55
CA VAL A 81 -15.90 -16.57 -23.49
C VAL A 81 -16.96 -17.43 -22.81
N GLY A 82 -17.63 -16.86 -21.80
CA GLY A 82 -18.60 -17.55 -20.95
C GLY A 82 -18.06 -17.88 -19.55
N ASP A 83 -16.73 -17.90 -19.37
CA ASP A 83 -16.13 -18.19 -18.06
C ASP A 83 -16.53 -17.13 -17.02
N SER A 84 -16.73 -17.57 -15.78
CA SER A 84 -16.83 -16.68 -14.63
C SER A 84 -15.45 -16.09 -14.29
N TYR A 85 -15.40 -14.81 -13.97
CA TYR A 85 -14.19 -14.15 -13.47
C TYR A 85 -14.42 -13.68 -12.03
N GLU A 86 -13.77 -14.35 -11.09
CA GLU A 86 -13.85 -14.02 -9.67
C GLU A 86 -12.44 -13.96 -9.08
N ASP A 87 -12.12 -12.82 -8.47
CA ASP A 87 -11.07 -12.81 -7.47
C ASP A 87 -11.58 -13.53 -6.22
N LYS A 88 -10.69 -14.20 -5.50
CA LYS A 88 -11.00 -14.83 -4.21
C LYS A 88 -10.12 -14.19 -3.14
N PRO A 89 -10.69 -13.82 -1.99
CA PRO A 89 -9.88 -13.34 -0.89
C PRO A 89 -9.07 -14.53 -0.36
N SER A 90 -7.88 -14.25 0.14
CA SER A 90 -7.07 -15.27 0.83
C SER A 90 -6.93 -14.94 2.30
N SER A 91 -6.99 -15.98 3.12
CA SER A 91 -6.71 -15.93 4.56
C SER A 91 -5.27 -16.31 4.89
N GLU A 92 -4.45 -16.64 3.89
CA GLU A 92 -3.05 -17.01 4.12
C GLU A 92 -2.24 -15.78 4.55
N THR A 93 -1.44 -15.92 5.61
CA THR A 93 -0.60 -14.82 6.14
C THR A 93 0.38 -14.26 5.12
N ASN A 94 0.88 -15.11 4.20
CA ASN A 94 1.82 -14.74 3.14
C ASN A 94 1.13 -14.19 1.88
N THR A 95 -0.16 -13.84 1.97
CA THR A 95 -0.87 -13.21 0.86
C THR A 95 -0.42 -11.77 0.68
N VAL A 96 -0.20 -11.38 -0.58
CA VAL A 96 -0.03 -9.98 -0.99
C VAL A 96 -1.03 -9.66 -2.09
N ALA A 97 -1.89 -8.68 -1.84
CA ALA A 97 -2.80 -8.12 -2.82
C ALA A 97 -2.11 -7.00 -3.59
N ILE A 98 -2.23 -7.00 -4.92
CA ILE A 98 -1.83 -5.88 -5.77
C ILE A 98 -3.10 -5.33 -6.42
N VAL A 99 -3.39 -4.04 -6.23
CA VAL A 99 -4.59 -3.41 -6.78
C VAL A 99 -4.21 -2.14 -7.54
N LYS A 100 -4.55 -2.07 -8.83
CA LYS A 100 -4.39 -0.84 -9.60
C LYS A 100 -5.42 0.21 -9.21
N VAL A 101 -4.95 1.39 -8.82
CA VAL A 101 -5.82 2.55 -8.60
C VAL A 101 -6.16 3.18 -9.95
N LYS A 102 -7.46 3.31 -10.24
CA LYS A 102 -7.97 3.92 -11.48
C LYS A 102 -8.52 5.31 -11.21
N TYR A 103 -9.72 5.37 -10.62
CA TYR A 103 -10.47 6.62 -10.44
C TYR A 103 -10.94 6.83 -9.00
N ASP A 104 -11.21 5.76 -8.27
CA ASP A 104 -11.70 5.80 -6.90
C ASP A 104 -10.69 5.13 -5.95
N PHE A 105 -10.18 5.89 -5.00
CA PHE A 105 -9.22 5.42 -4.00
C PHE A 105 -9.91 4.56 -2.93
N GLU A 106 -11.14 4.87 -2.56
CA GLU A 106 -11.91 4.11 -1.58
C GLU A 106 -12.18 2.69 -2.11
N GLU A 107 -12.56 2.58 -3.40
CA GLU A 107 -12.74 1.29 -4.08
C GLU A 107 -11.45 0.45 -4.05
N ALA A 108 -10.32 1.06 -4.43
CA ALA A 108 -9.04 0.35 -4.45
C ALA A 108 -8.59 -0.10 -3.05
N VAL A 109 -8.81 0.72 -2.02
CA VAL A 109 -8.53 0.36 -0.63
C VAL A 109 -9.44 -0.79 -0.17
N LYS A 110 -10.74 -0.74 -0.48
CA LYS A 110 -11.68 -1.83 -0.18
C LYS A 110 -11.25 -3.14 -0.83
N GLU A 111 -10.87 -3.10 -2.11
CA GLU A 111 -10.42 -4.26 -2.85
C GLU A 111 -9.14 -4.84 -2.24
N ALA A 112 -8.13 -4.01 -1.97
CA ALA A 112 -6.86 -4.44 -1.39
C ALA A 112 -7.03 -5.11 -0.02
N LEU A 113 -7.86 -4.51 0.85
CA LEU A 113 -8.16 -5.06 2.18
C LEU A 113 -9.00 -6.33 2.09
N TRP A 114 -9.98 -6.39 1.18
CA TRP A 114 -10.81 -7.58 1.00
C TRP A 114 -10.00 -8.77 0.49
N LEU A 115 -9.11 -8.54 -0.49
CA LEU A 115 -8.25 -9.58 -1.08
C LEU A 115 -7.36 -10.29 -0.06
N ILE A 116 -6.94 -9.61 1.01
CA ILE A 116 -6.14 -10.19 2.11
C ILE A 116 -6.99 -10.71 3.29
N GLY A 117 -8.27 -10.99 3.05
CA GLY A 117 -9.18 -11.56 4.05
C GLY A 117 -9.98 -10.53 4.86
N GLY A 118 -9.94 -9.25 4.49
CA GLY A 118 -10.69 -8.18 5.15
C GLY A 118 -10.04 -7.67 6.42
N LEU A 119 -10.80 -6.92 7.22
CA LEU A 119 -10.39 -6.44 8.55
C LEU A 119 -11.43 -6.93 9.57
N SER A 120 -10.99 -7.63 10.62
CA SER A 120 -11.85 -8.08 11.72
C SER A 120 -12.06 -6.95 12.73
N ILE A 121 -12.83 -5.93 12.34
CA ILE A 121 -13.00 -4.67 13.08
C ILE A 121 -14.47 -4.33 13.31
N GLY A 122 -14.74 -3.54 14.34
CA GLY A 122 -16.08 -3.01 14.63
C GLY A 122 -16.04 -1.81 15.58
N LYS A 123 -17.19 -1.49 16.18
CA LYS A 123 -17.38 -0.30 17.02
C LYS A 123 -16.41 -0.17 18.19
N ASN A 124 -15.88 -1.27 18.70
CA ASN A 124 -15.01 -1.30 19.89
C ASN A 124 -13.52 -1.49 19.56
N THR A 125 -13.17 -1.65 18.29
CA THR A 125 -11.78 -1.92 17.90
C THR A 125 -10.97 -0.63 17.91
N LYS A 126 -9.88 -0.59 18.67
CA LYS A 126 -8.88 0.48 18.66
C LYS A 126 -7.91 0.28 17.51
N ILE A 127 -7.85 1.26 16.61
CA ILE A 127 -7.06 1.21 15.38
C ILE A 127 -5.97 2.26 15.45
N LEU A 128 -4.72 1.85 15.28
CA LEU A 128 -3.58 2.74 15.06
C LEU A 128 -3.24 2.76 13.57
N ILE A 129 -3.37 3.89 12.91
CA ILE A 129 -2.97 4.09 11.52
C ILE A 129 -1.63 4.83 11.49
N LYS A 130 -0.67 4.26 10.77
CA LYS A 130 0.68 4.79 10.63
C LYS A 130 0.95 5.17 9.16
N PRO A 131 0.57 6.39 8.72
CA PRO A 131 1.02 6.90 7.44
C PRO A 131 2.54 7.13 7.44
N ASN A 132 3.11 7.44 6.28
CA ASN A 132 4.46 7.98 6.14
C ASN A 132 4.37 9.50 5.96
N ILE A 133 4.82 10.27 6.96
CA ILE A 133 4.86 11.74 6.92
C ILE A 133 6.30 12.21 7.19
N SER A 134 7.20 11.89 6.27
CA SER A 134 8.64 12.02 6.47
C SER A 134 9.15 13.47 6.36
N LEU A 135 8.83 14.15 5.26
CA LEU A 135 9.31 15.50 4.92
C LEU A 135 8.19 16.40 4.39
N PRO A 136 8.34 17.74 4.44
CA PRO A 136 7.31 18.65 3.96
C PRO A 136 7.25 18.66 2.43
N GLY A 137 6.31 17.93 1.86
CA GLY A 137 6.06 17.88 0.43
C GLY A 137 4.63 17.48 0.13
N ALA A 138 4.12 17.96 -0.99
CA ALA A 138 2.84 17.50 -1.50
C ALA A 138 2.93 16.02 -1.88
N SER A 139 1.82 15.28 -1.72
CA SER A 139 1.76 13.84 -1.99
C SER A 139 2.18 13.46 -3.42
N TYR A 140 1.93 14.32 -4.41
CA TYR A 140 2.35 14.09 -5.80
C TYR A 140 3.88 14.05 -6.00
N LEU A 141 4.66 14.39 -4.97
CA LEU A 141 6.12 14.22 -4.97
C LEU A 141 6.57 12.81 -4.53
N GLY A 142 5.66 11.96 -4.04
CA GLY A 142 5.98 10.61 -3.58
C GLY A 142 6.79 10.53 -2.29
N ILE A 143 6.84 11.62 -1.54
CA ILE A 143 7.58 11.76 -0.28
C ILE A 143 6.79 11.19 0.90
N CYS A 144 5.48 11.47 0.93
CA CYS A 144 4.55 11.07 1.98
C CYS A 144 3.45 10.21 1.38
N THR A 145 2.72 9.49 2.23
CA THR A 145 1.48 8.80 1.84
C THR A 145 0.54 9.78 1.14
N ASN A 146 -0.08 9.33 0.05
CA ASN A 146 -1.13 10.04 -0.66
C ASN A 146 -2.35 10.23 0.23
N GLU A 147 -2.76 11.48 0.41
CA GLU A 147 -3.87 11.87 1.27
C GLU A 147 -5.19 11.22 0.83
N LYS A 148 -5.35 10.91 -0.46
CA LYS A 148 -6.53 10.21 -0.99
C LYS A 148 -6.58 8.73 -0.61
N VAL A 149 -5.42 8.09 -0.41
CA VAL A 149 -5.36 6.72 0.11
C VAL A 149 -5.75 6.71 1.59
N LEU A 150 -5.27 7.69 2.37
CA LEU A 150 -5.70 7.87 3.76
C LEU A 150 -7.20 8.17 3.85
N ASP A 151 -7.72 9.06 2.99
CA ASP A 151 -9.15 9.36 2.91
C ASP A 151 -9.98 8.10 2.61
N GLY A 152 -9.57 7.32 1.60
CA GLY A 152 -10.21 6.05 1.27
C GLY A 152 -10.18 5.04 2.43
N LEU A 153 -9.06 4.92 3.14
CA LEU A 153 -8.97 4.07 4.33
C LEU A 153 -9.93 4.52 5.43
N LEU A 154 -9.95 5.81 5.75
CA LEU A 154 -10.84 6.35 6.79
C LEU A 154 -12.32 6.21 6.40
N ALA A 155 -12.67 6.37 5.13
CA ALA A 155 -14.02 6.11 4.62
C ALA A 155 -14.43 4.65 4.84
N VAL A 156 -13.54 3.68 4.54
CA VAL A 156 -13.78 2.24 4.79
C VAL A 156 -13.98 1.95 6.28
N LEU A 157 -13.16 2.52 7.15
CA LEU A 157 -13.30 2.33 8.60
C LEU A 157 -14.62 2.92 9.12
N LYS A 158 -15.02 4.08 8.62
CA LYS A 158 -16.31 4.72 8.93
C LYS A 158 -17.49 3.86 8.47
N GLU A 159 -17.44 3.29 7.26
CA GLU A 159 -18.47 2.38 6.75
C GLU A 159 -18.59 1.11 7.62
N LYS A 160 -17.46 0.61 8.12
CA LYS A 160 -17.43 -0.51 9.09
C LYS A 160 -17.93 -0.11 10.50
N GLY A 161 -18.31 1.14 10.70
CA GLY A 161 -18.89 1.64 11.94
C GLY A 161 -17.88 1.89 13.04
N VAL A 162 -16.59 2.05 12.73
CA VAL A 162 -15.57 2.41 13.72
C VAL A 162 -15.75 3.90 14.08
N PRO A 163 -15.97 4.24 15.36
CA PRO A 163 -16.11 5.65 15.76
C PRO A 163 -14.76 6.37 15.69
N PRO A 164 -14.72 7.69 15.38
CA PRO A 164 -13.48 8.45 15.33
C PRO A 164 -12.62 8.35 16.61
N GLY A 165 -13.24 8.27 17.79
CA GLY A 165 -12.53 8.12 19.07
C GLY A 165 -11.71 6.83 19.22
N ASN A 166 -11.94 5.84 18.36
CA ASN A 166 -11.18 4.59 18.33
C ASN A 166 -10.13 4.55 17.22
N ILE A 167 -10.00 5.62 16.43
CA ILE A 167 -9.00 5.72 15.35
C ILE A 167 -7.93 6.72 15.79
N MET A 168 -6.70 6.23 15.93
CA MET A 168 -5.53 7.06 16.16
C MET A 168 -4.69 7.09 14.90
N VAL A 169 -4.46 8.28 14.34
CA VAL A 169 -3.47 8.47 13.28
C VAL A 169 -2.22 9.05 13.93
N ALA A 170 -1.10 8.31 13.87
CA ALA A 170 0.12 8.70 14.57
C ALA A 170 1.35 8.60 13.67
N GLU A 171 2.28 9.53 13.88
CA GLU A 171 3.57 9.58 13.19
C GLU A 171 4.56 10.36 14.05
N GLN A 172 5.86 10.26 13.73
CA GLN A 172 6.88 11.20 14.18
C GLN A 172 7.82 11.53 13.03
N SER A 173 8.33 12.76 13.04
CA SER A 173 9.38 13.18 12.13
C SER A 173 10.66 13.44 12.91
N PHE A 174 11.79 12.95 12.39
CA PHE A 174 13.10 13.11 13.03
C PHE A 174 13.83 14.36 12.57
N PHE A 175 13.50 14.89 11.40
CA PHE A 175 14.28 15.95 10.74
C PHE A 175 13.55 17.28 10.67
N VAL A 176 12.21 17.26 10.68
CA VAL A 176 11.38 18.46 10.56
C VAL A 176 10.24 18.41 11.58
N PRO A 177 9.59 19.55 11.88
CA PRO A 177 8.35 19.52 12.65
C PRO A 177 7.28 18.69 11.94
N LEU A 178 6.71 17.70 12.65
CA LEU A 178 5.69 16.79 12.11
C LEU A 178 4.50 17.55 11.51
N GLU A 179 4.00 18.56 12.21
CA GLU A 179 2.86 19.36 11.78
C GLU A 179 3.08 20.01 10.41
N LYS A 180 4.28 20.54 10.16
CA LYS A 180 4.65 21.14 8.87
C LYS A 180 4.65 20.12 7.73
N ALA A 181 5.09 18.89 8.01
CA ALA A 181 5.06 17.81 7.02
C ALA A 181 3.64 17.30 6.77
N ALA A 182 2.82 17.20 7.82
CA ALA A 182 1.43 16.79 7.74
C ALA A 182 0.54 17.82 7.02
N GLU A 183 0.83 19.12 7.21
CA GLU A 183 0.15 20.20 6.50
C GLU A 183 0.46 20.13 5.00
N LYS A 184 1.75 20.12 4.63
CA LYS A 184 2.16 20.10 3.21
C LYS A 184 1.74 18.84 2.45
N SER A 185 1.63 17.70 3.14
CA SER A 185 1.17 16.45 2.52
C SER A 185 -0.35 16.38 2.32
N GLY A 186 -1.12 17.33 2.86
CA GLY A 186 -2.59 17.27 2.85
C GLY A 186 -3.19 16.36 3.93
N THR A 187 -2.35 15.69 4.74
CA THR A 187 -2.81 14.80 5.80
C THR A 187 -3.72 15.52 6.78
N LEU A 188 -3.37 16.73 7.22
CA LEU A 188 -4.17 17.48 8.20
C LEU A 188 -5.58 17.83 7.67
N GLU A 189 -5.73 18.09 6.37
CA GLU A 189 -7.03 18.38 5.76
C GLU A 189 -7.94 17.15 5.82
N ILE A 190 -7.39 15.97 5.51
CA ILE A 190 -8.11 14.70 5.62
C ILE A 190 -8.47 14.42 7.08
N LEU A 191 -7.54 14.55 8.01
CA LEU A 191 -7.83 14.30 9.44
C LEU A 191 -8.94 15.24 9.96
N LYS A 192 -8.92 16.52 9.56
CA LYS A 192 -9.97 17.49 9.89
C LYS A 192 -11.34 17.06 9.35
N LYS A 193 -11.42 16.54 8.11
CA LYS A 193 -12.66 16.01 7.51
C LYS A 193 -13.30 14.91 8.35
N TYR A 194 -12.50 14.08 9.03
CA TYR A 194 -12.98 12.99 9.90
C TYR A 194 -13.04 13.34 11.39
N GLY A 195 -12.67 14.57 11.78
CA GLY A 195 -12.62 14.98 13.18
C GLY A 195 -11.54 14.25 13.99
N LEU A 196 -10.43 13.89 13.35
CA LEU A 196 -9.30 13.18 13.96
C LEU A 196 -8.12 14.15 14.20
N PRO A 197 -7.42 14.06 15.33
CA PRO A 197 -6.13 14.72 15.51
C PRO A 197 -4.99 13.87 14.94
N LEU A 198 -3.87 14.52 14.62
CA LEU A 198 -2.60 13.83 14.39
C LEU A 198 -1.86 13.65 15.72
N THR A 199 -1.51 12.42 16.06
CA THR A 199 -0.72 12.10 17.25
C THR A 199 0.77 12.10 16.95
N ASP A 200 1.51 12.95 17.65
CA ASP A 200 2.98 12.99 17.58
C ASP A 200 3.57 11.94 18.52
N ILE A 201 4.14 10.89 17.93
CA ILE A 201 4.70 9.73 18.66
C ILE A 201 5.84 10.16 19.59
N SER A 202 6.62 11.18 19.20
CA SER A 202 7.80 11.63 19.96
C SER A 202 7.46 12.22 21.34
N LYS A 203 6.21 12.62 21.55
CA LYS A 203 5.71 13.16 22.82
C LYS A 203 5.17 12.09 23.77
N GLY A 204 5.10 10.84 23.30
CA GLY A 204 4.61 9.70 24.07
C GLY A 204 5.69 8.99 24.88
N ALA A 205 5.27 7.92 25.58
CA ALA A 205 6.19 7.03 26.26
C ALA A 205 6.74 5.96 25.30
N PHE A 206 7.99 5.56 25.52
CA PHE A 206 8.64 4.45 24.84
C PHE A 206 8.94 3.33 25.84
N ILE A 207 8.89 2.09 25.38
CA ILE A 207 9.21 0.89 26.17
C ILE A 207 10.29 0.07 25.48
N GLU A 208 11.20 -0.48 26.26
CA GLU A 208 12.28 -1.30 25.73
C GLU A 208 11.79 -2.71 25.38
N LYS A 209 12.15 -3.17 24.19
CA LYS A 209 12.00 -4.56 23.72
C LYS A 209 13.34 -5.06 23.21
N LYS A 210 13.56 -6.36 23.36
CA LYS A 210 14.77 -7.01 22.87
C LYS A 210 14.39 -8.10 21.90
N GLU A 211 15.09 -8.15 20.78
CA GLU A 211 15.07 -9.29 19.87
C GLU A 211 16.51 -9.57 19.44
N ARG A 212 16.98 -10.80 19.70
CA ARG A 212 18.39 -11.19 19.53
C ARG A 212 19.33 -10.22 20.26
N GLU A 213 20.28 -9.61 19.55
CA GLU A 213 21.25 -8.66 20.08
C GLU A 213 20.77 -7.19 20.04
N PHE A 214 19.60 -6.93 19.45
CA PHE A 214 19.07 -5.58 19.26
C PHE A 214 18.09 -5.19 20.37
N PHE A 215 18.19 -3.93 20.79
CA PHE A 215 17.29 -3.29 21.75
C PHE A 215 16.51 -2.19 21.04
N PHE A 216 15.20 -2.26 21.15
CA PHE A 216 14.27 -1.37 20.49
C PHE A 216 13.50 -0.57 21.54
N SER A 217 13.64 0.74 21.49
CA SER A 217 12.85 1.66 22.30
C SER A 217 11.58 2.00 21.53
N ILE A 218 10.47 1.32 21.80
CA ILE A 218 9.26 1.34 20.95
C ILE A 218 8.16 2.16 21.61
N ALA A 219 7.49 3.00 20.83
CA ALA A 219 6.36 3.80 21.28
C ALA A 219 5.27 2.92 21.91
N LYS A 220 4.91 3.21 23.17
CA LYS A 220 3.96 2.41 23.96
C LYS A 220 2.58 2.29 23.29
N ILE A 221 2.13 3.34 22.60
CA ILE A 221 0.83 3.41 21.92
C ILE A 221 0.59 2.26 20.94
N VAL A 222 1.66 1.68 20.40
CA VAL A 222 1.62 0.53 19.49
C VAL A 222 0.96 -0.68 20.15
N TYR A 223 1.17 -0.86 21.46
CA TYR A 223 0.62 -1.98 22.23
C TYR A 223 -0.76 -1.72 22.82
N ASP A 224 -1.25 -0.48 22.74
CA ASP A 224 -2.57 -0.08 23.23
C ASP A 224 -3.68 -0.24 22.15
N ALA A 225 -3.28 -0.50 20.90
CA ALA A 225 -4.17 -0.73 19.76
C ALA A 225 -4.49 -2.22 19.57
N ASP A 226 -5.72 -2.52 19.15
CA ASP A 226 -6.12 -3.88 18.79
C ASP A 226 -5.59 -4.28 17.40
N ILE A 227 -5.43 -3.29 16.52
CA ILE A 227 -4.87 -3.47 15.18
C ILE A 227 -4.07 -2.25 14.74
N ILE A 228 -2.94 -2.50 14.11
CA ILE A 228 -2.12 -1.48 13.46
C ILE A 228 -2.33 -1.56 11.96
N ILE A 229 -2.60 -0.44 11.31
CA ILE A 229 -2.61 -0.30 9.86
C ILE A 229 -1.36 0.51 9.46
N ASN A 230 -0.33 -0.20 9.00
CA ASN A 230 0.89 0.39 8.45
C ASN A 230 0.61 0.86 7.02
N LEU A 231 0.74 2.16 6.77
CA LEU A 231 0.41 2.81 5.49
C LEU A 231 1.66 3.47 4.90
N PRO A 232 2.69 2.68 4.50
CA PRO A 232 3.91 3.21 3.93
C PRO A 232 3.66 3.76 2.53
N VAL A 233 4.49 4.71 2.08
CA VAL A 233 4.60 5.06 0.66
C VAL A 233 5.80 4.32 0.07
N ILE A 234 5.64 3.73 -1.12
CA ILE A 234 6.69 2.91 -1.74
C ILE A 234 7.76 3.80 -2.36
N LYS A 235 9.01 3.65 -1.92
CA LYS A 235 10.16 4.41 -2.43
C LYS A 235 11.39 3.54 -2.65
N THR A 236 12.22 3.89 -3.61
CA THR A 236 13.61 3.43 -3.64
C THR A 236 14.41 4.09 -2.52
N ASP A 237 15.32 3.36 -1.88
CA ASP A 237 16.21 3.86 -0.84
C ASP A 237 17.69 3.60 -1.22
N MET A 238 18.54 4.62 -1.12
CA MET A 238 19.96 4.51 -1.47
C MET A 238 20.78 3.56 -0.58
N VAL A 239 20.35 3.36 0.67
CA VAL A 239 21.06 2.56 1.70
C VAL A 239 20.45 1.16 1.80
N LEU A 240 19.13 1.08 1.89
CA LEU A 240 18.36 -0.14 2.12
C LEU A 240 17.88 -0.80 0.82
N GLY A 241 17.85 -0.06 -0.30
CA GLY A 241 17.31 -0.51 -1.59
C GLY A 241 15.83 -0.18 -1.76
N LEU A 242 15.03 -0.38 -0.71
CA LEU A 242 13.59 -0.15 -0.69
C LEU A 242 13.16 0.48 0.65
N ASP A 243 12.41 1.57 0.58
CA ASP A 243 11.61 2.14 1.66
C ASP A 243 10.14 1.72 1.40
N GLY A 244 9.60 0.96 2.35
CA GLY A 244 8.37 0.20 2.22
C GLY A 244 7.77 -0.11 3.59
N ALA A 245 7.23 -1.31 3.76
CA ALA A 245 6.58 -1.70 5.02
C ALA A 245 7.54 -1.63 6.21
N PHE A 246 8.76 -2.14 6.06
CA PHE A 246 9.74 -2.17 7.14
C PHE A 246 10.22 -0.78 7.58
N GLU A 247 10.63 0.08 6.64
CA GLU A 247 11.20 1.39 6.95
C GLU A 247 10.18 2.26 7.70
N ASN A 248 8.90 2.22 7.28
CA ASN A 248 7.86 3.04 7.91
C ASN A 248 7.62 2.68 9.40
N LEU A 249 7.95 1.44 9.82
CA LEU A 249 7.88 0.99 11.21
C LEU A 249 9.01 1.56 12.07
N THR A 250 10.11 2.02 11.47
CA THR A 250 11.21 2.64 12.23
C THR A 250 10.77 3.91 12.95
N ARG A 251 9.69 4.55 12.51
CA ARG A 251 9.05 5.67 13.19
C ARG A 251 8.18 5.26 14.37
N PHE A 252 8.22 4.01 14.80
CA PHE A 252 7.81 3.64 16.16
C PHE A 252 8.97 3.63 17.14
N LEU A 253 10.22 3.76 16.68
CA LEU A 253 11.39 3.81 17.56
C LEU A 253 11.57 5.21 18.14
N ALA A 254 12.12 5.30 19.35
CA ALA A 254 12.68 6.55 19.84
C ALA A 254 13.76 7.05 18.87
N LYS A 255 13.85 8.37 18.67
CA LYS A 255 14.76 8.97 17.69
C LYS A 255 16.20 8.54 17.91
N GLU A 256 16.66 8.55 19.15
CA GLU A 256 18.02 8.18 19.54
C GLU A 256 18.31 6.70 19.24
N ASN A 257 17.30 5.83 19.43
CA ASN A 257 17.42 4.40 19.12
C ASN A 257 17.53 4.17 17.61
N PHE A 258 16.71 4.86 16.79
CA PHE A 258 16.86 4.82 15.33
C PHE A 258 18.23 5.32 14.87
N GLU A 259 18.66 6.49 15.35
CA GLU A 259 19.95 7.09 14.99
C GLU A 259 21.14 6.21 15.37
N SER A 260 21.04 5.47 16.48
CA SER A 260 22.09 4.54 16.91
C SER A 260 22.37 3.44 15.88
N TYR A 261 21.33 2.97 15.19
CA TYR A 261 21.44 1.96 14.13
C TYR A 261 21.73 2.56 12.76
N ALA A 262 21.16 3.72 12.44
CA ALA A 262 21.32 4.37 11.14
C ALA A 262 22.76 4.78 10.80
N ARG A 263 23.63 4.92 11.81
CA ARG A 263 25.07 5.25 11.64
C ARG A 263 25.90 4.14 11.01
N ASP A 264 25.45 2.89 11.10
CA ASP A 264 26.13 1.72 10.54
C ASP A 264 25.16 0.94 9.67
N ARG A 265 25.41 0.93 8.36
CA ARG A 265 24.54 0.28 7.37
C ARG A 265 24.26 -1.19 7.70
N LYS A 266 25.26 -1.94 8.15
CA LYS A 266 25.10 -3.37 8.44
C LYS A 266 24.19 -3.54 9.66
N LYS A 267 24.41 -2.74 10.71
CA LYS A 267 23.53 -2.74 11.88
C LYS A 267 22.12 -2.28 11.55
N ALA A 268 21.95 -1.26 10.71
CA ALA A 268 20.64 -0.79 10.26
C ALA A 268 19.86 -1.91 9.56
N VAL A 269 20.49 -2.63 8.63
CA VAL A 269 19.86 -3.77 7.93
C VAL A 269 19.48 -4.89 8.90
N GLN A 270 20.38 -5.26 9.83
CA GLN A 270 20.14 -6.33 10.79
C GLN A 270 19.04 -5.98 11.81
N ALA A 271 19.08 -4.76 12.36
CA ALA A 271 18.06 -4.27 13.29
C ALA A 271 16.70 -4.17 12.60
N LEU A 272 16.65 -3.60 11.39
CA LEU A 272 15.43 -3.47 10.60
C LEU A 272 14.80 -4.84 10.32
N ALA A 273 15.60 -5.83 9.92
CA ALA A 273 15.13 -7.17 9.58
C ALA A 273 14.37 -7.84 10.73
N VAL A 274 14.69 -7.55 11.99
CA VAL A 274 14.08 -8.18 13.17
C VAL A 274 13.05 -7.30 13.88
N LEU A 275 12.99 -6.00 13.55
CA LEU A 275 12.05 -5.05 14.15
C LEU A 275 10.58 -5.53 14.16
N PRO A 276 10.03 -6.16 13.11
CA PRO A 276 8.65 -6.64 13.17
C PRO A 276 8.37 -7.69 14.24
N LYS A 277 9.39 -8.42 14.74
CA LYS A 277 9.21 -9.45 15.79
C LYS A 277 8.83 -8.86 17.15
N VAL A 278 9.16 -7.60 17.39
CA VAL A 278 8.84 -6.92 18.65
C VAL A 278 7.58 -6.08 18.56
N LEU A 279 6.96 -5.96 17.38
CA LEU A 279 5.73 -5.22 17.16
C LEU A 279 4.51 -6.16 17.16
N PRO A 280 3.31 -5.68 17.57
CA PRO A 280 2.06 -6.42 17.38
C PRO A 280 1.77 -6.72 15.92
N GLN A 281 0.85 -7.65 15.68
CA GLN A 281 0.37 -7.95 14.34
C GLN A 281 -0.24 -6.70 13.69
N MET A 282 -0.02 -6.56 12.39
CA MET A 282 -0.44 -5.39 11.63
C MET A 282 -0.99 -5.78 10.27
N VAL A 283 -1.75 -4.87 9.70
CA VAL A 283 -2.14 -4.88 8.29
C VAL A 283 -1.34 -3.82 7.58
N ILE A 284 -0.82 -4.17 6.41
CA ILE A 284 -0.04 -3.28 5.57
C ILE A 284 -0.90 -2.90 4.38
N LEU A 285 -1.02 -1.60 4.16
CA LEU A 285 -1.61 -1.01 2.97
C LEU A 285 -0.53 -0.12 2.33
N GLY A 286 0.34 -0.69 1.51
CA GLY A 286 1.41 0.03 0.84
C GLY A 286 0.88 0.93 -0.28
N ASP A 287 1.17 2.21 -0.18
CA ASP A 287 0.83 3.22 -1.18
C ASP A 287 1.91 3.30 -2.27
N GLY A 288 1.62 2.67 -3.41
CA GLY A 288 2.38 2.82 -4.65
C GLY A 288 1.62 3.68 -5.67
N THR A 289 0.72 4.57 -5.27
CA THR A 289 -0.01 5.44 -6.21
C THR A 289 0.98 6.37 -6.90
N ILE A 290 1.63 7.21 -6.10
CA ILE A 290 2.78 8.02 -6.45
C ILE A 290 3.83 7.75 -5.37
N GLY A 291 4.82 6.95 -5.72
CA GLY A 291 5.96 6.65 -4.87
C GLY A 291 7.19 7.46 -5.30
N MET A 292 8.38 6.96 -4.97
CA MET A 292 9.64 7.58 -5.37
C MET A 292 10.58 6.55 -6.01
N GLN A 293 11.27 6.95 -7.07
CA GLN A 293 12.32 6.18 -7.73
C GLN A 293 13.65 6.95 -7.76
N GLY A 294 14.74 6.30 -8.15
CA GLY A 294 16.07 6.90 -8.22
C GLY A 294 16.73 7.00 -6.85
N ASN A 295 17.38 8.14 -6.57
CA ASN A 295 18.18 8.32 -5.36
C ASN A 295 17.34 8.79 -4.17
N GLY A 296 16.21 8.12 -3.91
CA GLY A 296 15.41 8.35 -2.72
C GLY A 296 16.07 7.80 -1.44
N PRO A 297 15.48 8.06 -0.26
CA PRO A 297 14.28 8.86 -0.04
C PRO A 297 14.57 10.37 0.00
N GLY A 298 13.58 11.19 -0.34
CA GLY A 298 13.66 12.66 -0.22
C GLY A 298 14.06 13.40 -1.50
N GLU A 299 14.79 14.51 -1.35
CA GLU A 299 14.99 15.51 -2.42
C GLU A 299 15.80 15.03 -3.63
N PHE A 300 16.59 13.95 -3.47
CA PHE A 300 17.40 13.39 -4.56
C PHE A 300 16.68 12.29 -5.36
N GLY A 301 15.49 11.87 -4.91
CA GLY A 301 14.61 10.98 -5.66
C GLY A 301 13.72 11.75 -6.64
N GLU A 302 13.02 11.00 -7.49
CA GLU A 302 12.03 11.55 -8.43
C GLU A 302 10.70 10.80 -8.25
N PRO A 303 9.54 11.47 -8.45
CA PRO A 303 8.23 10.81 -8.31
C PRO A 303 8.08 9.62 -9.26
N GLY A 304 7.65 8.48 -8.73
CA GLY A 304 7.36 7.24 -9.45
C GLY A 304 5.85 6.98 -9.50
N PHE A 305 5.25 7.02 -10.69
CA PHE A 305 3.80 6.87 -10.87
C PHE A 305 3.41 5.40 -11.05
N PHE A 306 3.31 4.64 -9.96
CA PHE A 306 3.00 3.20 -10.04
C PHE A 306 1.50 2.90 -10.10
N ASN A 307 0.63 3.82 -9.65
CA ASN A 307 -0.83 3.69 -9.65
C ASN A 307 -1.32 2.37 -9.03
N MET A 308 -0.72 1.94 -7.92
CA MET A 308 -1.01 0.67 -7.25
C MET A 308 -1.11 0.80 -5.74
N LEU A 309 -1.92 -0.05 -5.12
CA LEU A 309 -1.90 -0.32 -3.69
C LEU A 309 -1.48 -1.77 -3.45
N PHE A 310 -0.80 -1.99 -2.34
CA PHE A 310 -0.32 -3.30 -1.90
C PHE A 310 -0.95 -3.65 -0.55
N GLY A 311 -1.79 -4.68 -0.50
CA GLY A 311 -2.37 -5.18 0.75
C GLY A 311 -1.57 -6.37 1.27
N ALA A 312 -1.21 -6.42 2.56
CA ALA A 312 -0.54 -7.59 3.14
C ALA A 312 -0.72 -7.69 4.67
N ARG A 313 -0.31 -8.83 5.24
CA ARG A 313 -0.14 -9.03 6.70
C ARG A 313 1.27 -9.43 7.09
N ASN A 314 2.02 -9.99 6.15
CA ASN A 314 3.42 -10.30 6.30
C ASN A 314 4.27 -9.18 5.68
N PRO A 315 5.03 -8.40 6.48
CA PRO A 315 5.85 -7.31 5.94
C PRO A 315 6.98 -7.79 5.03
N VAL A 316 7.50 -9.01 5.25
CA VAL A 316 8.54 -9.58 4.37
C VAL A 316 7.94 -9.87 3.01
N ALA A 317 6.78 -10.54 2.98
CA ALA A 317 6.11 -10.86 1.71
C ALA A 317 5.71 -9.59 0.95
N HIS A 318 5.23 -8.56 1.66
CA HIS A 318 4.91 -7.26 1.08
C HIS A 318 6.13 -6.65 0.36
N ASP A 319 7.24 -6.47 1.07
CA ASP A 319 8.42 -5.80 0.51
C ASP A 319 9.11 -6.66 -0.56
N THR A 320 9.03 -8.01 -0.47
CA THR A 320 9.44 -8.93 -1.55
C THR A 320 8.64 -8.70 -2.83
N VAL A 321 7.31 -8.64 -2.74
CA VAL A 321 6.45 -8.44 -3.92
C VAL A 321 6.63 -7.04 -4.50
N VAL A 322 6.75 -6.01 -3.65
CA VAL A 322 7.03 -4.64 -4.11
C VAL A 322 8.36 -4.58 -4.85
N ALA A 323 9.42 -5.18 -4.31
CA ALA A 323 10.72 -5.23 -4.98
C ALA A 323 10.66 -5.91 -6.34
N GLU A 324 9.94 -7.03 -6.44
CA GLU A 324 9.75 -7.76 -7.69
C GLU A 324 8.93 -6.96 -8.72
N VAL A 325 7.86 -6.28 -8.29
CA VAL A 325 7.04 -5.42 -9.14
C VAL A 325 7.85 -4.23 -9.68
N LEU A 326 8.77 -3.69 -8.88
CA LEU A 326 9.65 -2.58 -9.28
C LEU A 326 10.96 -3.05 -9.93
N CYS A 327 11.10 -4.34 -10.21
CA CYS A 327 12.30 -4.94 -10.79
C CYS A 327 13.59 -4.54 -10.03
N LEU A 328 13.51 -4.40 -8.71
CA LEU A 328 14.65 -4.07 -7.85
C LEU A 328 15.54 -5.30 -7.66
N PRO A 329 16.86 -5.12 -7.44
CA PRO A 329 17.72 -6.21 -6.98
C PRO A 329 17.28 -6.70 -5.59
N THR A 330 17.83 -7.84 -5.16
CA THR A 330 17.57 -8.39 -3.82
C THR A 330 17.77 -7.34 -2.72
N ILE A 331 16.73 -7.13 -1.92
CA ILE A 331 16.72 -6.16 -0.83
C ILE A 331 17.34 -6.80 0.43
N PRO A 332 18.47 -6.30 0.96
CA PRO A 332 19.24 -6.99 2.00
C PRO A 332 18.45 -7.29 3.28
N TYR A 333 17.63 -6.36 3.76
CA TYR A 333 16.85 -6.59 4.99
C TYR A 333 15.70 -7.57 4.78
N VAL A 334 15.13 -7.64 3.58
CA VAL A 334 14.05 -8.59 3.23
C VAL A 334 14.59 -10.01 3.19
N ASP A 335 15.71 -10.22 2.49
CA ASP A 335 16.40 -11.52 2.42
C ASP A 335 16.83 -11.99 3.83
N LEU A 336 17.43 -11.09 4.62
CA LEU A 336 17.79 -11.41 6.00
C LEU A 336 16.57 -11.73 6.87
N ALA A 337 15.52 -10.90 6.83
CA ALA A 337 14.30 -11.15 7.60
C ALA A 337 13.67 -12.51 7.26
N GLY A 338 13.66 -12.87 5.97
CA GLY A 338 13.24 -14.17 5.49
C GLY A 338 14.07 -15.32 6.06
N LYS A 339 15.41 -15.23 5.98
CA LYS A 339 16.34 -16.22 6.56
C LYS A 339 16.23 -16.36 8.07
N LEU A 340 15.86 -15.28 8.77
CA LEU A 340 15.64 -15.27 10.21
C LEU A 340 14.24 -15.75 10.63
N GLY A 341 13.38 -16.14 9.68
CA GLY A 341 12.03 -16.63 9.95
C GLY A 341 11.06 -15.53 10.42
N VAL A 342 11.30 -14.27 10.04
CA VAL A 342 10.41 -13.14 10.33
C VAL A 342 9.17 -13.17 9.44
N GLY A 343 9.34 -13.60 8.19
CA GLY A 343 8.27 -13.75 7.21
C GLY A 343 8.74 -14.52 5.98
N GLU A 344 7.93 -14.52 4.93
CA GLU A 344 8.23 -15.25 3.69
C GLU A 344 8.81 -14.29 2.65
N HIS A 345 9.95 -14.67 2.07
CA HIS A 345 10.67 -13.89 1.06
C HIS A 345 10.81 -14.64 -0.27
N ASP A 346 10.39 -15.90 -0.32
CA ASP A 346 10.37 -16.69 -1.55
C ASP A 346 9.06 -16.44 -2.30
N LEU A 347 9.17 -15.77 -3.45
CA LEU A 347 8.03 -15.45 -4.33
C LEU A 347 7.18 -16.68 -4.69
N LYS A 348 7.75 -17.88 -4.75
CA LYS A 348 6.99 -19.11 -5.05
C LYS A 348 6.05 -19.54 -3.92
N ARG A 349 6.32 -19.07 -2.70
CA ARG A 349 5.54 -19.35 -1.48
C ARG A 349 4.68 -18.16 -1.04
N ILE A 350 4.73 -17.05 -1.79
CA ILE A 350 3.89 -15.88 -1.59
C ILE A 350 2.67 -15.99 -2.50
N ASN A 351 1.47 -15.95 -1.91
CA ASN A 351 0.23 -15.98 -2.65
C ASN A 351 -0.14 -14.57 -3.12
N VAL A 352 0.13 -14.24 -4.39
CA VAL A 352 -0.22 -12.94 -4.98
C VAL A 352 -1.64 -12.97 -5.53
N VAL A 353 -2.47 -12.02 -5.08
CA VAL A 353 -3.89 -11.90 -5.45
C VAL A 353 -4.20 -10.52 -6.04
N GLY A 354 -5.33 -10.40 -6.77
CA GLY A 354 -5.73 -9.17 -7.46
C GLY A 354 -5.08 -9.03 -8.83
N ASN A 355 -4.31 -7.98 -9.06
CA ASN A 355 -3.50 -7.83 -10.26
C ASN A 355 -2.30 -8.78 -10.24
N GLU A 356 -2.10 -9.52 -11.33
CA GLU A 356 -1.01 -10.47 -11.42
C GLU A 356 0.34 -9.75 -11.46
N LEU A 357 1.29 -10.25 -10.67
CA LEU A 357 2.63 -9.69 -10.49
C LEU A 357 3.32 -9.37 -11.82
N ASP A 358 3.41 -10.33 -12.73
CA ASP A 358 4.05 -10.14 -14.03
C ASP A 358 3.33 -9.08 -14.89
N SER A 359 2.01 -8.91 -14.68
CA SER A 359 1.23 -7.95 -15.46
C SER A 359 1.45 -6.49 -15.06
N VAL A 360 2.09 -6.28 -13.90
CA VAL A 360 2.27 -4.96 -13.29
C VAL A 360 3.73 -4.58 -13.09
N LYS A 361 4.67 -5.45 -13.43
CA LYS A 361 6.10 -5.16 -13.39
C LYS A 361 6.43 -3.85 -14.10
N ARG A 362 7.26 -3.04 -13.47
CA ARG A 362 7.74 -1.76 -13.98
C ARG A 362 9.23 -1.66 -13.75
N ASP A 363 9.94 -1.42 -14.84
CA ASP A 363 11.32 -0.97 -14.72
C ASP A 363 11.31 0.49 -14.26
N ILE A 364 12.06 0.77 -13.20
CA ILE A 364 12.16 2.10 -12.60
C ILE A 364 13.62 2.54 -12.56
N LYS A 365 13.84 3.83 -12.37
CA LYS A 365 15.18 4.33 -12.11
C LYS A 365 15.68 3.74 -10.79
N GLN A 366 16.67 2.86 -10.89
CA GLN A 366 17.28 2.21 -9.74
C GLN A 366 18.10 3.24 -8.93
N PRO A 367 18.17 3.13 -7.59
CA PRO A 367 19.03 3.99 -6.78
C PRO A 367 20.50 3.77 -7.19
N ILE A 368 21.26 4.82 -7.52
CA ILE A 368 22.67 4.72 -7.95
C ILE A 368 23.56 4.25 -6.78
N GLY A 369 23.17 4.54 -5.54
CA GLY A 369 23.76 3.93 -4.34
C GLY A 369 23.78 2.39 -4.39
N SER A 370 22.87 1.76 -5.16
CA SER A 370 22.87 0.32 -5.40
C SER A 370 24.00 -0.18 -6.32
N LYS A 371 24.63 0.67 -7.14
CA LYS A 371 25.82 0.25 -7.91
C LYS A 371 27.05 0.04 -7.02
N LEU A 372 27.08 0.64 -5.83
CA LEU A 372 28.06 0.30 -4.79
C LEU A 372 27.71 -1.01 -4.05
N ILE A 373 26.46 -1.50 -4.13
CA ILE A 373 26.04 -2.80 -3.54
C ILE A 373 26.73 -3.98 -4.23
N LYS A 374 27.03 -3.87 -5.54
CA LYS A 374 27.73 -4.92 -6.28
C LYS A 374 29.25 -4.97 -6.06
N ARG A 375 29.85 -4.03 -5.33
CA ARG A 375 31.32 -3.92 -5.21
C ARG A 375 31.90 -4.40 -3.89
N LEU A 376 31.09 -4.96 -3.00
CA LEU A 376 31.50 -5.28 -1.63
C LEU A 376 31.06 -6.68 -1.17
N GLU A 377 30.79 -7.59 -2.12
CA GLU A 377 30.84 -9.04 -1.84
C GLU A 377 32.29 -9.52 -1.78
#